data_AF-A0A7L1UZ69-F1
#
_entry.id   AF-A0A7L1UZ69-F1
#
_cell.length_a   1.000
_cell.length_b   1.000
_cell.length_c   1.000
_cell.angle_alpha   90.00
_cell.angle_beta   90.00
_cell.angle_gamma   90.00
#
_symmetry.space_group_name_H-M   'P 1'
#
loop_
_entity.id
_entity.type
_entity.pdbx_description
1 polymer ?
#
loop_
_entity_poly.entity_id
_entity_poly.type
_entity_poly.pdbx_seq_one_letter_code
_entity_poly.pdbx_strand_id
1 'polypeptide(L)'
;ADVCDSNPCQNGGICLSGLNDNFYSCECPEGFTDPNCSSLVEVASIEEDPTSAGPCLPNPCHNGGTCEISEAYRGDTFIGYVCKCPQGFNGIHCQHNVNECEAEPCRNGGICTDLVANYSCECPGEFMGRNCQQRCSGPLGIEGGIVSNQQITASSTHRALFGLQKWYPYYARLNKKGLVNAWTAAENDRWPWIQINLQKKMRVTGVITQGAKRIGSPEYVKSYKIAYSNDGKSWTMYKVKGTKEDMV
;
A
#
# COMPACT_ATOMS: atom_id res chain seq x y z
N ALA A 1 4.89 80.98 36.10
CA ALA A 1 6.29 80.64 35.76
C ALA A 1 6.19 79.61 34.65
N ASP A 2 6.90 79.79 33.54
CA ASP A 2 6.80 78.87 32.41
C ASP A 2 7.49 77.57 32.82
N VAL A 3 6.81 76.44 32.66
CA VAL A 3 7.34 75.13 33.08
C VAL A 3 8.62 74.79 32.30
N CYS A 4 8.76 75.31 31.08
CA CYS A 4 9.97 75.15 30.28
C CYS A 4 11.16 76.00 30.76
N ASP A 5 10.99 76.97 31.67
CA ASP A 5 12.10 77.75 32.26
C ASP A 5 13.10 76.86 33.02
N SER A 6 12.61 75.74 33.56
CA SER A 6 13.41 74.73 34.27
C SER A 6 14.15 73.74 33.36
N ASN A 7 13.98 73.88 32.04
CA ASN A 7 14.50 73.01 30.99
C ASN A 7 14.37 71.50 31.29
N PRO A 8 13.12 70.99 31.37
CA PRO A 8 12.88 69.59 31.74
C PRO A 8 13.29 68.58 30.65
N CYS A 9 13.42 69.00 29.39
CA CYS A 9 13.83 68.16 28.28
C CYS A 9 15.36 67.99 28.24
N GLN A 10 15.83 66.76 28.35
CA GLN A 10 17.24 66.40 28.35
C GLN A 10 17.75 66.10 26.93
N ASN A 11 19.05 65.88 26.79
CA ASN A 11 19.72 65.44 25.55
C ASN A 11 19.41 66.30 24.30
N GLY A 12 19.14 67.59 24.48
CA GLY A 12 18.86 68.52 23.38
C GLY A 12 17.42 68.51 22.88
N GLY A 13 16.48 67.93 23.63
CA GLY A 13 15.05 68.01 23.32
C GLY A 13 14.48 69.42 23.45
N ILE A 14 13.48 69.73 22.63
CA ILE A 14 12.81 71.04 22.59
C ILE A 14 11.58 70.98 23.50
N CYS A 15 11.49 71.89 24.48
CA CYS A 15 10.36 71.98 25.39
C CYS A 15 9.22 72.82 24.79
N LEU A 16 8.01 72.27 24.79
CA LEU A 16 6.79 72.92 24.34
C LEU A 16 5.80 73.05 25.51
N SER A 17 5.49 74.28 25.91
CA SER A 17 4.53 74.57 26.97
C SER A 17 3.10 74.26 26.52
N GLY A 18 2.35 73.54 27.35
CA GLY A 18 0.98 73.13 27.09
C GLY A 18 -0.07 74.21 27.40
N LEU A 19 -1.32 73.93 27.02
CA LEU A 19 -2.47 74.84 27.23
C LEU A 19 -2.83 75.06 28.72
N ASN A 20 -2.27 74.26 29.64
CA ASN A 20 -2.46 74.39 31.09
C ASN A 20 -1.11 74.74 31.75
N ASP A 21 -1.16 75.60 32.78
CA ASP A 21 0.01 76.18 33.49
C ASP A 21 0.99 75.16 34.15
N ASN A 22 0.76 73.86 34.02
CA ASN A 22 1.60 72.79 34.58
C ASN A 22 1.90 71.63 33.60
N PHE A 23 1.56 71.76 32.32
CA PHE A 23 1.79 70.73 31.32
C PHE A 23 2.88 71.16 30.32
N TYR A 24 3.82 70.28 30.01
CA TYR A 24 4.82 70.46 28.97
C TYR A 24 4.98 69.16 28.17
N SER A 25 5.50 69.26 26.96
CA SER A 25 5.86 68.12 26.13
C SER A 25 7.24 68.37 25.52
N CYS A 26 8.08 67.33 25.47
CA CYS A 26 9.39 67.39 24.85
C CYS A 26 9.35 66.79 23.45
N GLU A 27 9.88 67.52 22.47
CA GLU A 27 10.20 66.99 21.16
C GLU A 27 11.64 66.45 21.18
N CYS A 28 11.78 65.13 21.15
CA CYS A 28 13.06 64.46 21.35
C CYS A 28 13.87 64.33 20.05
N PRO A 29 15.20 64.56 20.10
CA PRO A 29 16.09 64.31 18.96
C PRO A 29 16.19 62.82 18.62
N GLU A 30 16.65 62.51 17.41
CA GLU A 30 16.85 61.12 16.98
C GLU A 30 17.71 60.34 17.98
N GLY A 31 17.24 59.14 18.34
CA GLY A 31 17.93 58.26 19.27
C GLY A 31 17.57 58.46 20.75
N PHE A 32 16.67 59.39 21.09
CA PHE A 32 16.14 59.55 22.45
C PHE A 32 14.61 59.36 22.51
N THR A 33 14.12 58.88 23.64
CA THR A 33 12.72 58.59 23.94
C THR A 33 12.41 58.97 25.39
N ASP A 34 11.15 58.76 25.80
CA ASP A 34 10.54 59.15 27.08
C ASP A 34 10.08 60.63 27.15
N PRO A 35 9.22 60.98 28.14
CA PRO A 35 8.63 62.32 28.25
C PRO A 35 9.64 63.47 28.40
N ASN A 36 10.88 63.17 28.80
CA ASN A 36 11.95 64.13 29.04
C ASN A 36 13.16 63.92 28.12
N CYS A 37 13.07 63.04 27.12
CA CYS A 37 14.16 62.67 26.22
C CYS A 37 15.41 62.14 26.95
N SER A 38 15.24 61.52 28.12
CA SER A 38 16.36 61.04 28.93
C SER A 38 16.84 59.65 28.51
N SER A 39 15.93 58.83 27.99
CA SER A 39 16.19 57.45 27.60
C SER A 39 16.68 57.38 26.17
N LEU A 40 17.65 56.52 25.89
CA LEU A 40 18.02 56.21 24.51
C LEU A 40 16.94 55.32 23.88
N VAL A 41 16.69 55.50 22.59
CA VAL A 41 15.97 54.52 21.78
C VAL A 41 16.87 53.30 21.73
N GLU A 42 16.61 52.31 22.59
CA GLU A 42 17.14 50.98 22.38
C GLU A 42 16.59 50.52 21.03
N VAL A 43 17.48 50.44 20.04
CA VAL A 43 17.18 49.77 18.79
C VAL A 43 17.02 48.31 19.17
N ALA A 44 15.80 47.95 19.60
CA ALA A 44 15.35 46.59 19.55
C ALA A 44 15.63 46.17 18.11
N SER A 45 16.62 45.29 17.97
CA SER A 45 16.81 44.47 16.79
C SER A 45 15.42 44.12 16.28
N ILE A 46 15.19 44.37 14.99
CA ILE A 46 13.97 43.98 14.30
C ILE A 46 13.77 42.47 14.55
N GLU A 47 13.06 42.13 15.63
CA GLU A 47 12.35 40.88 15.71
C GLU A 47 11.16 41.11 14.79
N GLU A 48 11.38 40.84 13.50
CA GLU A 48 10.28 40.53 12.61
C GLU A 48 9.43 39.50 13.36
N ASP A 49 8.20 39.88 13.64
CA ASP A 49 7.12 39.06 14.16
C ASP A 49 7.32 37.58 13.74
N PRO A 50 7.52 36.63 14.67
CA PRO A 50 7.85 35.24 14.36
C PRO A 50 6.61 34.50 13.86
N THR A 51 6.11 34.88 12.70
CA THR A 51 5.22 34.08 11.85
C THR A 51 5.99 33.41 10.71
N SER A 52 7.33 33.44 10.74
CA SER A 52 8.17 32.61 9.86
C SER A 52 8.14 31.16 10.32
N ALA A 53 7.02 30.48 10.09
CA ALA A 53 7.00 29.03 9.98
C ALA A 53 8.08 28.67 8.94
N GLY A 54 9.20 28.11 9.40
CA GLY A 54 10.37 27.87 8.58
C GLY A 54 10.07 26.99 7.36
N PRO A 55 11.06 26.75 6.47
CA PRO A 55 10.83 26.08 5.18
C PRO A 55 10.20 24.68 5.25
N CYS A 56 10.15 24.07 6.44
CA CYS A 56 9.50 22.79 6.71
C CYS A 56 8.08 22.90 7.30
N LEU A 57 7.48 24.08 7.38
CA LEU A 57 6.17 24.30 8.01
C LEU A 57 5.24 25.13 7.10
N PRO A 58 4.14 24.53 6.59
CA PRO A 58 3.77 23.12 6.69
C PRO A 58 4.76 22.20 5.95
N ASN A 59 4.82 20.91 6.34
CA ASN A 59 5.78 19.96 5.74
C ASN A 59 5.58 19.87 4.21
N PRO A 60 6.57 20.29 3.39
CA PRO A 60 6.46 20.28 1.93
C PRO A 60 6.63 18.88 1.32
N CYS A 61 7.06 17.88 2.10
CA CYS A 61 7.34 16.54 1.61
C CYS A 61 6.06 15.69 1.55
N HIS A 62 5.82 15.04 0.40
CA HIS A 62 4.70 14.14 0.17
C HIS A 62 4.99 12.71 0.66
N ASN A 63 3.95 11.86 0.65
CA ASN A 63 4.02 10.42 0.92
C ASN A 63 4.69 10.05 2.26
N GLY A 64 4.59 10.92 3.26
CA GLY A 64 5.20 10.72 4.58
C GLY A 64 6.69 11.04 4.65
N GLY A 65 7.21 11.81 3.68
CA GLY A 65 8.59 12.30 3.72
C GLY A 65 8.87 13.23 4.90
N THR A 66 10.12 13.17 5.38
CA THR A 66 10.61 14.01 6.47
C THR A 66 11.32 15.23 5.89
N CYS A 67 10.88 16.43 6.26
CA CYS A 67 11.56 17.66 5.87
C CYS A 67 12.74 17.95 6.79
N GLU A 68 13.90 18.25 6.21
CA GLU A 68 15.09 18.68 6.94
C GLU A 68 15.57 20.02 6.37
N ILE A 69 15.75 21.01 7.26
CA ILE A 69 16.30 22.31 6.89
C ILE A 69 17.73 22.09 6.38
N SER A 70 18.04 22.62 5.20
CA SER A 70 19.35 22.47 4.57
C SER A 70 19.62 23.61 3.60
N GLU A 71 20.88 23.83 3.23
CA GLU A 71 21.29 24.83 2.24
C GLU A 71 21.06 24.31 0.80
N ALA A 72 19.83 23.91 0.49
CA ALA A 72 19.46 23.36 -0.81
C ALA A 72 19.10 24.47 -1.82
N TYR A 73 19.56 24.29 -3.07
CA TYR A 73 19.27 25.15 -4.22
C TYR A 73 18.67 24.34 -5.37
N ARG A 74 17.81 24.97 -6.18
CA ARG A 74 17.35 24.44 -7.48
C ARG A 74 17.65 25.46 -8.57
N GLY A 75 18.73 25.23 -9.31
CA GLY A 75 19.32 26.28 -10.13
C GLY A 75 19.76 27.43 -9.24
N ASP A 76 19.39 28.65 -9.59
CA ASP A 76 19.74 29.86 -8.82
C ASP A 76 18.75 30.15 -7.66
N THR A 77 17.71 29.33 -7.48
CA THR A 77 16.69 29.54 -6.43
C THR A 77 17.05 28.78 -5.16
N PHE A 78 17.14 29.50 -4.04
CA PHE A 78 17.31 28.91 -2.71
C PHE A 78 15.98 28.30 -2.21
N ILE A 79 16.03 27.05 -1.75
CA ILE A 79 14.86 26.29 -1.27
C ILE A 79 14.87 26.16 0.26
N GLY A 80 16.04 26.04 0.90
CA GLY A 80 16.18 26.01 2.36
C GLY A 80 15.77 24.70 3.05
N TYR A 81 15.43 23.66 2.29
CA TYR A 81 15.12 22.32 2.83
C TYR A 81 15.39 21.20 1.84
N VAL A 82 15.49 19.97 2.36
CA VAL A 82 15.52 18.72 1.60
C VAL A 82 14.50 17.75 2.18
N CYS A 83 13.84 16.99 1.32
CA CYS A 83 12.95 15.92 1.74
C CYS A 83 13.70 14.58 1.80
N LYS A 84 13.69 13.93 2.96
CA LYS A 84 14.06 12.53 3.09
C LYS A 84 12.87 11.66 2.72
N CYS A 85 12.96 11.03 1.55
CA CYS A 85 11.89 10.19 1.04
C CYS A 85 11.85 8.83 1.72
N PRO A 86 10.65 8.34 2.08
CA PRO A 86 10.47 6.96 2.47
C PRO A 86 10.83 6.03 1.32
N GLN A 87 11.11 4.77 1.65
CA GLN A 87 11.41 3.76 0.63
C GLN A 87 10.27 3.67 -0.39
N GLY A 88 10.62 3.58 -1.67
CA GLY A 88 9.65 3.52 -2.77
C GLY A 88 9.21 4.88 -3.31
N PHE A 89 9.66 6.00 -2.74
CA PHE A 89 9.36 7.33 -3.27
C PHE A 89 10.61 8.09 -3.69
N ASN A 90 10.46 8.95 -4.71
CA ASN A 90 11.52 9.84 -5.16
C ASN A 90 10.96 11.22 -5.59
N GLY A 91 11.87 12.10 -5.99
CA GLY A 91 11.57 13.48 -6.35
C GLY A 91 11.91 14.44 -5.22
N ILE A 92 11.98 15.74 -5.56
CA ILE A 92 12.39 16.80 -4.63
C ILE A 92 11.48 16.82 -3.38
N HIS A 93 10.19 16.52 -3.55
CA HIS A 93 9.20 16.45 -2.48
C HIS A 93 8.68 15.03 -2.26
N CYS A 94 9.40 13.99 -2.70
CA CYS A 94 8.96 12.59 -2.57
C CYS A 94 7.61 12.29 -3.24
N GLN A 95 7.28 13.06 -4.28
CA GLN A 95 5.96 13.04 -4.91
C GLN A 95 5.76 11.88 -5.90
N HIS A 96 6.83 11.21 -6.33
CA HIS A 96 6.73 10.12 -7.30
C HIS A 96 6.91 8.77 -6.61
N ASN A 97 6.03 7.81 -6.92
CA ASN A 97 6.31 6.40 -6.64
C ASN A 97 7.42 5.93 -7.59
N VAL A 98 8.42 5.25 -7.05
CA VAL A 98 9.45 4.59 -7.86
C VAL A 98 8.78 3.42 -8.56
N ASN A 99 8.86 3.39 -9.89
CA ASN A 99 8.30 2.28 -10.65
C ASN A 99 9.28 1.11 -10.68
N GLU A 100 9.10 0.13 -9.80
CA GLU A 100 9.98 -1.03 -9.73
C GLU A 100 9.89 -1.95 -10.96
N CYS A 101 8.84 -1.79 -11.79
CA CYS A 101 8.69 -2.55 -13.03
C CYS A 101 9.57 -2.07 -14.19
N GLU A 102 10.18 -0.87 -14.12
CA GLU A 102 11.07 -0.36 -15.17
C GLU A 102 12.34 -1.22 -15.35
N ALA A 103 12.77 -1.90 -14.29
CA ALA A 103 13.90 -2.83 -14.35
C ALA A 103 13.55 -4.19 -14.99
N GLU A 104 12.31 -4.36 -15.47
CA GLU A 104 11.76 -5.60 -16.04
C GLU A 104 12.04 -6.84 -15.18
N PRO A 105 11.66 -6.83 -13.88
CA PRO A 105 12.02 -7.91 -12.97
C PRO A 105 11.30 -9.23 -13.30
N CYS A 106 10.13 -9.18 -13.94
CA CYS A 106 9.34 -10.35 -14.30
C CYS A 106 9.86 -11.03 -15.58
N ARG A 107 10.32 -12.28 -15.46
CA ARG A 107 10.86 -13.07 -16.57
C ARG A 107 9.77 -13.86 -17.29
N ASN A 108 10.14 -14.48 -18.42
CA ASN A 108 9.33 -15.45 -19.15
C ASN A 108 7.91 -14.97 -19.51
N GLY A 109 7.76 -13.69 -19.84
CA GLY A 109 6.48 -13.10 -20.20
C GLY A 109 5.54 -12.82 -19.02
N GLY A 110 6.08 -12.75 -17.79
CA GLY A 110 5.30 -12.33 -16.62
C GLY A 110 4.87 -10.87 -16.70
N ILE A 111 3.65 -10.58 -16.26
CA ILE A 111 3.10 -9.22 -16.20
C ILE A 111 3.53 -8.61 -14.87
N CYS A 112 4.20 -7.45 -14.93
CA CYS A 112 4.63 -6.72 -13.75
C CYS A 112 3.57 -5.73 -13.28
N THR A 113 3.32 -5.69 -11.98
CA THR A 113 2.52 -4.66 -11.32
C THR A 113 3.38 -3.93 -10.30
N ASP A 114 3.50 -2.63 -10.48
CA ASP A 114 4.17 -1.70 -9.58
C ASP A 114 3.42 -1.58 -8.25
N LEU A 115 4.15 -1.50 -7.14
CA LEU A 115 3.62 -1.29 -5.79
C LEU A 115 4.51 -0.25 -5.08
N VAL A 116 4.20 0.10 -3.85
CA VAL A 116 5.07 1.01 -3.08
C VAL A 116 6.27 0.23 -2.54
N ALA A 117 7.48 0.63 -2.94
CA ALA A 117 8.74 0.01 -2.55
C ALA A 117 8.86 -1.49 -2.92
N ASN A 118 8.06 -1.96 -3.86
CA ASN A 118 7.93 -3.37 -4.18
C ASN A 118 7.24 -3.56 -5.54
N TYR A 119 7.29 -4.77 -6.05
CA TYR A 119 6.55 -5.15 -7.26
C TYR A 119 5.96 -6.54 -7.07
N SER A 120 5.03 -6.90 -7.95
CA SER A 120 4.55 -8.27 -8.07
C SER A 120 4.49 -8.72 -9.52
N CYS A 121 4.87 -9.98 -9.76
CA CYS A 121 4.76 -10.61 -11.06
C CYS A 121 3.58 -11.56 -11.11
N GLU A 122 2.73 -11.42 -12.12
CA GLU A 122 1.78 -12.44 -12.53
C GLU A 122 2.45 -13.35 -13.55
N CYS A 123 2.68 -14.60 -13.15
CA CYS A 123 3.41 -15.55 -13.99
C CYS A 123 2.47 -16.30 -14.94
N PRO A 124 2.88 -16.53 -16.20
CA PRO A 124 2.19 -17.47 -17.07
C PRO A 124 2.17 -18.86 -16.44
N GLY A 125 1.16 -19.68 -16.76
CA GLY A 125 0.87 -20.93 -16.03
C GLY A 125 2.02 -21.94 -15.92
N GLU A 126 2.99 -21.92 -16.83
CA GLU A 126 4.18 -22.78 -16.77
C GLU A 126 5.32 -22.23 -15.90
N PHE A 127 5.19 -21.01 -15.37
CA PHE A 127 6.25 -20.31 -14.64
C PHE A 127 5.83 -19.89 -13.23
N MET A 128 6.85 -19.69 -12.41
CA MET A 128 6.73 -19.69 -10.96
C MET A 128 7.91 -18.94 -10.32
N GLY A 129 7.75 -18.53 -9.07
CA GLY A 129 8.73 -17.70 -8.34
C GLY A 129 8.36 -16.22 -8.33
N ARG A 130 9.07 -15.41 -7.53
CA ARG A 130 8.82 -13.96 -7.41
C ARG A 130 8.90 -13.24 -8.77
N ASN A 131 9.79 -13.72 -9.63
CA ASN A 131 10.15 -13.10 -10.90
C ASN A 131 9.81 -14.02 -12.08
N CYS A 132 8.95 -15.03 -11.87
CA CYS A 132 8.58 -16.03 -12.88
C CYS A 132 9.79 -16.76 -13.50
N GLN A 133 10.89 -16.87 -12.76
CA GLN A 133 12.15 -17.40 -13.25
C GLN A 133 12.23 -18.93 -13.22
N GLN A 134 11.32 -19.58 -12.50
CA GLN A 134 11.30 -21.04 -12.34
C GLN A 134 10.19 -21.62 -13.20
N ARG A 135 10.48 -22.70 -13.93
CA ARG A 135 9.45 -23.47 -14.64
C ARG A 135 8.76 -24.42 -13.67
N CYS A 136 7.44 -24.52 -13.76
CA CYS A 136 6.69 -25.58 -13.08
C CYS A 136 7.15 -26.95 -13.59
N SER A 137 7.31 -27.92 -12.70
CA SER A 137 7.79 -29.28 -13.05
C SER A 137 6.80 -30.08 -13.92
N GLY A 138 5.61 -29.55 -14.18
CA GLY A 138 4.53 -30.21 -14.91
C GLY A 138 3.31 -30.50 -14.02
N PRO A 139 2.31 -31.25 -14.54
CA PRO A 139 1.12 -31.60 -13.78
C PRO A 139 1.47 -32.49 -12.58
N LEU A 140 0.74 -32.33 -11.47
CA LEU A 140 0.94 -33.10 -10.23
C LEU A 140 0.52 -34.58 -10.33
N GLY A 141 0.18 -35.05 -11.53
CA GLY A 141 -0.03 -36.47 -11.81
C GLY A 141 -1.38 -37.04 -11.39
N ILE A 142 -2.43 -36.21 -11.32
CA ILE A 142 -3.82 -36.68 -11.14
C ILE A 142 -4.26 -37.51 -12.34
N GLU A 143 -4.03 -37.04 -13.58
CA GLU A 143 -4.35 -37.81 -14.80
C GLU A 143 -3.55 -39.12 -14.87
N GLY A 144 -2.22 -39.01 -14.71
CA GLY A 144 -1.28 -40.14 -14.85
C GLY A 144 -1.26 -41.13 -13.68
N GLY A 145 -2.11 -40.97 -12.67
CA GLY A 145 -2.21 -41.94 -11.57
C GLY A 145 -1.15 -41.83 -10.47
N ILE A 146 -0.26 -40.83 -10.52
CA ILE A 146 0.76 -40.60 -9.47
C ILE A 146 0.08 -40.27 -8.13
N VAL A 147 -1.01 -39.48 -8.17
CA VAL A 147 -1.90 -39.31 -7.01
C VAL A 147 -2.75 -40.57 -6.89
N SER A 148 -2.60 -41.29 -5.78
CA SER A 148 -3.31 -42.55 -5.55
C SER A 148 -4.81 -42.34 -5.32
N ASN A 149 -5.60 -43.41 -5.44
CA ASN A 149 -7.05 -43.32 -5.19
C ASN A 149 -7.38 -42.96 -3.73
N GLN A 150 -6.55 -43.37 -2.76
CA GLN A 150 -6.77 -43.02 -1.35
C GLN A 150 -6.53 -41.54 -1.06
N GLN A 151 -5.76 -40.85 -1.92
CA GLN A 151 -5.49 -39.43 -1.79
C GLN A 151 -6.63 -38.54 -2.30
N ILE A 152 -7.66 -39.12 -2.94
CA ILE A 152 -8.75 -38.39 -3.57
C ILE A 152 -10.05 -38.71 -2.82
N THR A 153 -10.54 -37.75 -2.05
CA THR A 153 -11.76 -37.87 -1.23
C THR A 153 -12.77 -36.81 -1.61
N ALA A 154 -14.03 -36.99 -1.20
CA ALA A 154 -15.07 -36.01 -1.42
C ALA A 154 -16.09 -36.03 -0.28
N SER A 155 -16.85 -34.95 -0.19
CA SER A 155 -18.09 -34.79 0.59
C SER A 155 -19.04 -35.98 0.48
N SER A 156 -19.36 -36.37 -0.76
CA SER A 156 -20.32 -37.42 -1.06
C SER A 156 -20.06 -38.05 -2.44
N THR A 157 -20.89 -39.01 -2.82
CA THR A 157 -20.76 -39.74 -4.09
C THR A 157 -22.14 -40.13 -4.61
N HIS A 158 -22.41 -39.83 -5.88
CA HIS A 158 -23.61 -40.29 -6.56
C HIS A 158 -23.58 -41.80 -6.83
N ARG A 159 -24.74 -42.44 -6.67
CA ARG A 159 -24.97 -43.84 -7.03
C ARG A 159 -26.20 -43.91 -7.93
N ALA A 160 -26.04 -44.50 -9.11
CA ALA A 160 -27.12 -44.71 -10.08
C ALA A 160 -27.32 -46.20 -10.39
N LEU A 161 -28.41 -46.52 -11.08
CA LEU A 161 -28.77 -47.86 -11.57
C LEU A 161 -28.67 -48.94 -10.47
N PHE A 162 -29.45 -48.79 -9.40
CA PHE A 162 -29.43 -49.71 -8.25
C PHE A 162 -28.04 -49.92 -7.62
N GLY A 163 -27.15 -48.93 -7.76
CA GLY A 163 -25.79 -48.97 -7.22
C GLY A 163 -24.75 -49.60 -8.15
N LEU A 164 -25.10 -49.95 -9.38
CA LEU A 164 -24.16 -50.44 -10.40
C LEU A 164 -23.23 -49.34 -10.91
N GLN A 165 -23.67 -48.09 -10.92
CA GLN A 165 -22.83 -46.94 -11.28
C GLN A 165 -22.48 -46.13 -10.03
N LYS A 166 -21.20 -46.12 -9.67
CA LYS A 166 -20.69 -45.41 -8.48
C LYS A 166 -19.65 -44.37 -8.89
N TRP A 167 -20.03 -43.10 -8.82
CA TRP A 167 -19.24 -41.98 -9.31
C TRP A 167 -18.22 -41.49 -8.27
N TYR A 168 -17.36 -42.39 -7.81
CA TYR A 168 -16.41 -42.14 -6.73
C TYR A 168 -15.40 -41.01 -7.04
N PRO A 169 -14.87 -40.34 -6.00
CA PRO A 169 -13.97 -39.20 -6.17
C PRO A 169 -12.69 -39.54 -6.94
N TYR A 170 -12.14 -40.75 -6.80
CA TYR A 170 -10.93 -41.17 -7.52
C TYR A 170 -11.11 -41.31 -9.05
N TYR A 171 -12.34 -41.20 -9.57
CA TYR A 171 -12.60 -41.09 -11.00
C TYR A 171 -12.49 -39.65 -11.53
N ALA A 172 -12.33 -38.64 -10.66
CA ALA A 172 -12.07 -37.25 -11.03
C ALA A 172 -10.63 -37.05 -11.55
N ARG A 173 -10.32 -37.71 -12.67
CA ARG A 173 -9.04 -37.63 -13.36
C ARG A 173 -9.28 -37.08 -14.75
N LEU A 174 -8.41 -36.17 -15.19
CA LEU A 174 -8.49 -35.61 -16.53
C LEU A 174 -8.47 -36.73 -17.58
N ASN A 175 -9.25 -36.56 -18.64
CA ASN A 175 -9.35 -37.47 -19.78
C ASN A 175 -9.73 -38.91 -19.41
N LYS A 176 -10.35 -39.12 -18.25
CA LYS A 176 -10.80 -40.45 -17.84
C LYS A 176 -11.84 -40.98 -18.82
N LYS A 177 -11.63 -42.21 -19.27
CA LYS A 177 -12.52 -42.94 -20.19
C LYS A 177 -13.33 -43.99 -19.43
N GLY A 178 -14.49 -44.34 -19.98
CA GLY A 178 -15.38 -45.37 -19.47
C GLY A 178 -16.81 -44.87 -19.28
N LEU A 179 -17.70 -45.76 -18.86
CA LEU A 179 -19.10 -45.43 -18.56
C LEU A 179 -19.25 -44.57 -17.30
N VAL A 180 -18.38 -44.80 -16.31
CA VAL A 180 -18.21 -43.96 -15.12
C VAL A 180 -16.81 -43.37 -15.20
N ASN A 181 -16.74 -42.10 -15.52
CA ASN A 181 -15.50 -41.44 -15.91
C ASN A 181 -15.30 -40.06 -15.27
N ALA A 182 -16.07 -39.75 -14.23
CA ALA A 182 -15.90 -38.57 -13.42
C ALA A 182 -16.36 -38.86 -11.98
N TRP A 183 -16.17 -37.87 -11.11
CA TRP A 183 -16.86 -37.81 -9.84
C TRP A 183 -18.12 -36.95 -9.99
N THR A 184 -19.16 -37.32 -9.25
CA THR A 184 -20.30 -36.45 -9.00
C THR A 184 -20.79 -36.67 -7.58
N ALA A 185 -21.25 -35.59 -6.95
CA ALA A 185 -21.76 -35.62 -5.58
C ALA A 185 -23.15 -36.25 -5.51
N ALA A 186 -23.58 -36.65 -4.32
CA ALA A 186 -24.95 -37.11 -4.12
C ALA A 186 -25.95 -35.94 -4.35
N GLU A 187 -27.14 -36.24 -4.85
CA GLU A 187 -28.14 -35.21 -5.22
C GLU A 187 -28.61 -34.35 -4.04
N ASN A 188 -28.56 -34.89 -2.82
CA ASN A 188 -28.94 -34.19 -1.60
C ASN A 188 -27.78 -33.43 -0.93
N ASP A 189 -26.59 -33.42 -1.54
CA ASP A 189 -25.43 -32.70 -1.03
C ASP A 189 -25.51 -31.21 -1.39
N ARG A 190 -25.72 -30.37 -0.38
CA ARG A 190 -25.86 -28.91 -0.55
C ARG A 190 -24.52 -28.19 -0.68
N TRP A 191 -23.43 -28.82 -0.26
CA TRP A 191 -22.09 -28.20 -0.22
C TRP A 191 -21.03 -29.17 -0.71
N PRO A 192 -21.12 -29.62 -1.98
CA PRO A 192 -20.24 -30.64 -2.50
C PRO A 192 -18.82 -30.12 -2.62
N TRP A 193 -17.88 -30.89 -2.09
CA TRP A 193 -16.44 -30.68 -2.25
C TRP A 193 -15.73 -31.97 -2.66
N ILE A 194 -14.62 -31.81 -3.38
CA ILE A 194 -13.63 -32.84 -3.66
C ILE A 194 -12.27 -32.36 -3.17
N GLN A 195 -11.49 -33.26 -2.58
CA GLN A 195 -10.22 -32.99 -1.93
C GLN A 195 -9.13 -33.89 -2.49
N ILE A 196 -7.95 -33.30 -2.71
CA ILE A 196 -6.74 -34.00 -3.14
C ILE A 196 -5.67 -33.83 -2.06
N ASN A 197 -5.29 -34.93 -1.40
CA ASN A 197 -4.19 -34.93 -0.43
C ASN A 197 -2.85 -35.16 -1.14
N LEU A 198 -2.05 -34.10 -1.27
CA LEU A 198 -0.76 -34.15 -1.99
C LEU A 198 0.37 -34.83 -1.20
N GLN A 199 0.15 -35.20 0.08
CA GLN A 199 1.11 -35.83 1.01
C GLN A 199 2.40 -35.05 1.31
N LYS A 200 2.78 -34.10 0.46
CA LYS A 200 3.90 -33.18 0.63
C LYS A 200 3.41 -31.76 0.41
N LYS A 201 4.09 -30.80 1.02
CA LYS A 201 3.81 -29.38 0.78
C LYS A 201 4.21 -29.03 -0.65
N MET A 202 3.21 -28.73 -1.48
CA MET A 202 3.40 -28.39 -2.89
C MET A 202 2.95 -26.96 -3.16
N ARG A 203 3.56 -26.31 -4.14
CA ARG A 203 3.05 -25.05 -4.71
C ARG A 203 2.13 -25.38 -5.88
N VAL A 204 0.84 -25.12 -5.72
CA VAL A 204 -0.17 -25.27 -6.79
C VAL A 204 -0.33 -23.92 -7.49
N THR A 205 -0.11 -23.88 -8.79
CA THR A 205 -0.20 -22.65 -9.61
C THR A 205 -1.51 -22.54 -10.37
N GLY A 206 -2.25 -23.63 -10.54
CA GLY A 206 -3.54 -23.64 -11.21
C GLY A 206 -4.24 -24.99 -11.10
N VAL A 207 -5.52 -25.00 -11.47
CA VAL A 207 -6.37 -26.19 -11.50
C VAL A 207 -7.00 -26.30 -12.88
N ILE A 208 -6.76 -27.43 -13.56
CA ILE A 208 -7.39 -27.75 -14.83
C ILE A 208 -8.65 -28.56 -14.52
N THR A 209 -9.80 -28.11 -15.02
CA THR A 209 -11.10 -28.76 -14.82
C THR A 209 -11.64 -29.32 -16.12
N GLN A 210 -12.44 -30.38 -16.02
CA GLN A 210 -13.09 -31.03 -17.16
C GLN A 210 -14.43 -31.61 -16.74
N GLY A 211 -15.46 -31.39 -17.56
CA GLY A 211 -16.75 -32.06 -17.41
C GLY A 211 -16.78 -33.47 -17.99
N ALA A 212 -17.89 -34.17 -17.83
CA ALA A 212 -18.09 -35.50 -18.38
C ALA A 212 -19.43 -35.61 -19.10
N LYS A 213 -19.64 -36.73 -19.80
CA LYS A 213 -20.94 -37.05 -20.38
C LYS A 213 -21.60 -38.15 -19.57
N ARG A 214 -22.82 -37.90 -19.09
CA ARG A 214 -23.65 -38.90 -18.45
C ARG A 214 -24.80 -39.25 -19.39
N ILE A 215 -24.78 -40.47 -19.93
CA ILE A 215 -25.81 -40.99 -20.85
C ILE A 215 -26.03 -40.01 -22.04
N GLY A 216 -24.92 -39.58 -22.66
CA GLY A 216 -24.95 -38.66 -23.82
C GLY A 216 -25.09 -37.18 -23.48
N SER A 217 -25.58 -36.82 -22.29
CA SER A 217 -25.71 -35.44 -21.85
C SER A 217 -24.41 -34.92 -21.22
N PRO A 218 -23.83 -33.80 -21.72
CA PRO A 218 -22.65 -33.20 -21.11
C PRO A 218 -23.03 -32.49 -19.80
N GLU A 219 -22.25 -32.76 -18.75
CA GLU A 219 -22.37 -32.14 -17.43
C GLU A 219 -21.00 -31.57 -17.02
N TYR A 220 -20.99 -30.35 -16.48
CA TYR A 220 -19.78 -29.65 -16.07
C TYR A 220 -20.07 -28.58 -15.00
N VAL A 221 -19.07 -28.24 -14.21
CA VAL A 221 -19.14 -27.18 -13.20
C VAL A 221 -18.73 -25.85 -13.85
N LYS A 222 -19.56 -24.81 -13.68
CA LYS A 222 -19.32 -23.49 -14.28
C LYS A 222 -18.45 -22.56 -13.43
N SER A 223 -18.51 -22.71 -12.11
CA SER A 223 -17.84 -21.85 -11.14
C SER A 223 -17.53 -22.66 -9.88
N TYR A 224 -16.38 -22.42 -9.26
CA TYR A 224 -15.98 -23.17 -8.07
C TYR A 224 -15.03 -22.36 -7.19
N LYS A 225 -15.11 -22.55 -5.88
CA LYS A 225 -14.16 -21.97 -4.94
C LYS A 225 -13.08 -22.98 -4.60
N ILE A 226 -11.88 -22.49 -4.28
CA ILE A 226 -10.76 -23.31 -3.82
C ILE A 226 -10.50 -23.05 -2.35
N ALA A 227 -10.29 -24.11 -1.57
CA ALA A 227 -9.77 -24.04 -0.21
C ALA A 227 -8.48 -24.85 -0.12
N TYR A 228 -7.56 -24.46 0.74
CA TYR A 228 -6.31 -25.19 0.99
C TYR A 228 -6.06 -25.36 2.50
N SER A 229 -5.29 -26.39 2.83
CA SER A 229 -4.92 -26.75 4.19
C SER A 229 -3.53 -27.38 4.23
N ASN A 230 -2.76 -27.11 5.29
CA ASN A 230 -1.46 -27.75 5.55
C ASN A 230 -1.55 -28.86 6.62
N ASP A 231 -2.67 -28.97 7.33
CA ASP A 231 -2.87 -29.90 8.45
C ASP A 231 -4.06 -30.87 8.25
N GLY A 232 -4.84 -30.65 7.18
CA GLY A 232 -6.07 -31.40 6.88
C GLY A 232 -7.25 -31.10 7.82
N LYS A 233 -7.10 -30.15 8.76
CA LYS A 233 -8.11 -29.81 9.78
C LYS A 233 -8.60 -28.37 9.62
N SER A 234 -7.67 -27.43 9.47
CA SER A 234 -7.96 -26.02 9.26
C SER A 234 -7.88 -25.70 7.77
N TRP A 235 -8.92 -25.05 7.25
CA TRP A 235 -9.06 -24.73 5.83
C TRP A 235 -9.15 -23.24 5.63
N THR A 236 -8.39 -22.74 4.65
CA THR A 236 -8.41 -21.33 4.24
C THR A 236 -8.93 -21.24 2.83
N MET A 237 -9.93 -20.38 2.60
CA MET A 237 -10.44 -20.08 1.27
C MET A 237 -9.40 -19.29 0.47
N TYR A 238 -9.19 -19.66 -0.78
CA TYR A 238 -8.35 -18.91 -1.69
C TYR A 238 -9.05 -17.59 -2.05
N LYS A 239 -8.32 -16.48 -1.89
CA LYS A 239 -8.86 -15.12 -2.01
C LYS A 239 -8.34 -14.44 -3.27
N VAL A 240 -9.15 -13.54 -3.83
CA VAL A 240 -8.70 -12.63 -4.88
C VAL A 240 -7.58 -11.77 -4.32
N LYS A 241 -6.46 -11.68 -5.05
CA LYS A 241 -5.23 -11.00 -4.62
C LYS A 241 -5.53 -9.57 -4.18
N GLY A 242 -5.14 -9.22 -2.95
CA GLY A 242 -5.33 -7.88 -2.39
C GLY A 242 -6.73 -7.62 -1.80
N THR A 243 -7.63 -8.62 -1.76
CA THR A 243 -8.99 -8.45 -1.23
C THR A 243 -9.32 -9.53 -0.17
N LYS A 244 -10.48 -9.37 0.49
CA LYS A 244 -11.05 -10.40 1.38
C LYS A 244 -12.05 -11.32 0.67
N GLU A 245 -12.26 -11.13 -0.63
CA GLU A 245 -13.24 -11.87 -1.43
C GLU A 245 -12.72 -13.25 -1.83
N ASP A 246 -13.58 -14.26 -1.77
CA ASP A 246 -13.24 -15.60 -2.27
C ASP A 246 -13.07 -15.57 -3.78
N MET A 247 -12.04 -16.25 -4.29
CA MET A 247 -11.93 -16.50 -5.72
C MET A 247 -12.94 -17.58 -6.15
N VAL A 248 -13.67 -17.32 -7.23
CA VAL A 248 -14.77 -18.14 -7.80
C VAL A 248 -14.47 -18.55 -9.24
#